data_AF-A0A7V5IDS6-F1
#
_entry.id   AF-A0A7V5IDS6-F1
#
_cell.length_a   1.000
_cell.length_b   1.000
_cell.length_c   1.000
_cell.angle_alpha   90.00
_cell.angle_beta   90.00
_cell.angle_gamma   90.00
#
_symmetry.space_group_name_H-M   'P 1'
#
loop_
_entity.id
_entity.type
_entity.pdbx_description
1 polymer ?
#
loop_
_entity_poly.entity_id
_entity_poly.type
_entity_poly.pdbx_seq_one_letter_code
_entity_poly.pdbx_strand_id
1 'polypeptide(L)'
;MLGLSTLWISERFSEGEKILDVLSPLGIEFWELEYRFPEALFLAIQKKIKNKVASIHNYFPFPLEYSHLKPSGDLFLLSSLDPEERQKAIKLSLKTIQIAHELECSAVVLHLGKIEIPSFYQEFCEFLDNQQINSPKFEQFLLNLRKERASKRQKFLDAVLFSLEKLNQEAEKKSVALGIENRYYFNEIPDFEEIGIILKEFSGGKIFYWHDVGHAQVQEKFRIQNHQELLKAYCPSLLGVHLHDSQGYRDHQSPGKGEVDFNQIKNYLSEKTIKILEIHPRESLSDIQAGIHQLRDLGY
;
A
#
# COMPACT_ATOMS: atom_id res chain seq x y z
N MET A 1 -8.01 -16.72 -0.32
CA MET A 1 -7.65 -16.57 -1.76
C MET A 1 -6.56 -15.53 -1.86
N LEU A 2 -5.46 -15.89 -2.51
CA LEU A 2 -4.26 -15.07 -2.63
C LEU A 2 -4.16 -14.50 -4.05
N GLY A 3 -3.79 -13.22 -4.14
CA GLY A 3 -3.35 -12.56 -5.36
C GLY A 3 -1.88 -12.19 -5.31
N LEU A 4 -1.31 -11.80 -6.44
CA LEU A 4 0.08 -11.37 -6.54
C LEU A 4 0.16 -10.00 -7.22
N SER A 5 0.92 -9.08 -6.63
CA SER A 5 1.21 -7.78 -7.23
C SER A 5 2.16 -7.93 -8.41
N THR A 6 1.88 -7.20 -9.49
CA THR A 6 2.78 -7.13 -10.64
C THR A 6 4.10 -6.43 -10.32
N LEU A 7 4.27 -5.89 -9.09
CA LEU A 7 5.56 -5.42 -8.59
C LEU A 7 6.68 -6.43 -8.85
N TRP A 8 6.49 -7.71 -8.52
CA TRP A 8 7.57 -8.70 -8.63
C TRP A 8 8.11 -8.87 -10.06
N ILE A 9 7.24 -8.69 -11.05
CA ILE A 9 7.55 -8.90 -12.47
C ILE A 9 7.88 -7.60 -13.22
N SER A 10 7.53 -6.43 -12.69
CA SER A 10 7.58 -5.16 -13.42
C SER A 10 9.00 -4.74 -13.80
N GLU A 11 10.00 -5.19 -13.05
CA GLU A 11 11.42 -4.96 -13.34
C GLU A 11 12.10 -6.13 -14.07
N ARG A 12 11.41 -7.26 -14.26
CA ARG A 12 11.99 -8.52 -14.77
C ARG A 12 11.67 -8.83 -16.22
N PHE A 13 10.54 -8.35 -16.75
CA PHE A 13 10.05 -8.75 -18.07
C PHE A 13 9.68 -7.55 -18.94
N SER A 14 10.16 -7.57 -20.19
CA SER A 14 9.86 -6.56 -21.21
C SER A 14 8.76 -6.99 -22.20
N GLU A 15 8.27 -8.22 -22.10
CA GLU A 15 7.27 -8.80 -23.02
C GLU A 15 6.09 -9.38 -22.23
N GLY A 16 4.88 -8.87 -22.50
CA GLY A 16 3.69 -9.12 -21.67
C GLY A 16 3.06 -10.51 -21.78
N GLU A 17 3.25 -11.23 -22.89
CA GLU A 17 2.70 -12.59 -23.01
C GLU A 17 3.50 -13.62 -22.20
N LYS A 18 4.81 -13.41 -22.01
CA LYS A 18 5.67 -14.24 -21.15
C LYS A 18 5.32 -14.11 -19.66
N ILE A 19 4.68 -13.00 -19.27
CA ILE A 19 4.30 -12.74 -17.87
C ILE A 19 3.25 -13.75 -17.38
N LEU A 20 2.24 -14.05 -18.21
CA LEU A 20 1.18 -14.99 -17.85
C LEU A 20 1.72 -16.42 -17.71
N ASP A 21 2.66 -16.80 -18.59
CA ASP A 21 3.30 -18.11 -18.55
C ASP A 21 4.20 -18.29 -17.31
N VAL A 22 4.90 -17.23 -16.89
CA VAL A 22 5.74 -17.25 -15.68
C VAL A 22 4.89 -17.34 -14.41
N LEU A 23 3.69 -16.76 -14.43
CA LEU A 23 2.80 -16.70 -13.26
C LEU A 23 1.87 -17.91 -13.14
N SER A 24 1.56 -18.59 -14.25
CA SER A 24 0.71 -19.78 -14.23
C SER A 24 1.17 -20.87 -13.24
N PRO A 25 2.47 -21.21 -13.12
CA PRO A 25 2.96 -22.20 -12.16
C PRO A 25 2.78 -21.81 -10.68
N LEU A 26 2.51 -20.54 -10.36
CA LEU A 26 2.25 -20.11 -8.98
C LEU A 26 0.85 -20.51 -8.49
N GLY A 27 -0.04 -20.87 -9.41
CA GLY A 27 -1.44 -21.16 -9.10
C GLY A 27 -2.15 -19.96 -8.48
N ILE A 28 -1.76 -18.73 -8.88
CA ILE A 28 -2.39 -17.49 -8.47
C ILE A 28 -3.35 -17.04 -9.58
N GLU A 29 -4.62 -16.86 -9.21
CA GLU A 29 -5.68 -16.51 -10.14
C GLU A 29 -5.96 -14.99 -10.17
N PHE A 30 -5.54 -14.28 -9.11
CA PHE A 30 -5.84 -12.86 -8.89
C PHE A 30 -4.58 -12.01 -8.80
N TRP A 31 -4.69 -10.79 -9.31
CA TRP A 31 -3.55 -9.93 -9.58
C TRP A 31 -3.81 -8.57 -8.99
N GLU A 32 -2.74 -7.91 -8.56
CA GLU A 32 -2.74 -6.47 -8.39
C GLU A 32 -1.91 -5.82 -9.49
N LEU A 33 -2.46 -4.80 -10.15
CA LEU A 33 -1.71 -4.01 -11.11
C LEU A 33 -1.00 -2.86 -10.42
N GLU A 34 0.31 -2.93 -10.33
CA GLU A 34 1.16 -1.90 -9.73
C GLU A 34 1.59 -0.83 -10.75
N TYR A 35 1.86 0.39 -10.29
CA TYR A 35 2.08 1.57 -11.14
C TYR A 35 3.26 1.45 -12.12
N ARG A 36 4.32 0.67 -11.83
CA ARG A 36 5.44 0.42 -12.76
C ARG A 36 5.06 -0.54 -13.89
N PHE A 37 3.93 -1.23 -13.81
CA PHE A 37 3.54 -2.17 -14.85
C PHE A 37 3.30 -1.43 -16.19
N PRO A 38 4.04 -1.75 -17.27
CA PRO A 38 4.04 -0.91 -18.46
C PRO A 38 2.68 -0.82 -19.16
N GLU A 39 2.28 0.40 -19.55
CA GLU A 39 0.99 0.64 -20.21
C GLU A 39 0.83 -0.18 -21.50
N ALA A 40 1.88 -0.32 -22.30
CA ALA A 40 1.85 -1.11 -23.52
C ALA A 40 1.53 -2.60 -23.24
N LEU A 41 2.08 -3.16 -22.17
CA LEU A 41 1.81 -4.55 -21.77
C LEU A 41 0.39 -4.68 -21.22
N PHE A 42 -0.04 -3.73 -20.39
CA PHE A 42 -1.42 -3.66 -19.92
C PHE A 42 -2.42 -3.64 -21.08
N LEU A 43 -2.25 -2.76 -22.06
CA LEU A 43 -3.14 -2.66 -23.20
C LEU A 43 -3.21 -3.95 -24.02
N ALA A 44 -2.10 -4.70 -24.11
CA ALA A 44 -2.04 -5.99 -24.79
C ALA A 44 -2.80 -7.10 -24.05
N ILE A 45 -2.82 -7.08 -22.71
CA ILE A 45 -3.41 -8.15 -21.89
C ILE A 45 -4.75 -7.80 -21.24
N GLN A 46 -5.19 -6.52 -21.23
CA GLN A 46 -6.36 -6.03 -20.48
C GLN A 46 -7.63 -6.89 -20.66
N LYS A 47 -7.89 -7.36 -21.89
CA LYS A 47 -9.04 -8.23 -22.19
C LYS A 47 -8.90 -9.63 -21.58
N LYS A 48 -7.68 -10.16 -21.49
CA LYS A 48 -7.36 -11.49 -20.93
C LYS A 48 -7.36 -11.49 -19.39
N ILE A 49 -7.09 -10.33 -18.76
CA ILE A 49 -7.01 -10.17 -17.30
C ILE A 49 -8.26 -9.56 -16.67
N LYS A 50 -9.27 -9.20 -17.48
CA LYS A 50 -10.57 -8.75 -16.97
C LYS A 50 -11.13 -9.78 -15.97
N ASN A 51 -11.68 -9.35 -14.84
CA ASN A 51 -12.10 -10.19 -13.71
C ASN A 51 -11.02 -10.99 -12.98
N LYS A 52 -9.74 -10.82 -13.34
CA LYS A 52 -8.59 -11.42 -12.64
C LYS A 52 -7.78 -10.39 -11.86
N VAL A 53 -8.16 -9.12 -11.93
CA VAL A 53 -7.52 -8.04 -11.18
C VAL A 53 -8.35 -7.79 -9.91
N ALA A 54 -7.75 -8.05 -8.75
CA ALA A 54 -8.38 -7.86 -7.45
C ALA A 54 -8.20 -6.43 -6.92
N SER A 55 -7.06 -5.81 -7.23
CA SER A 55 -6.74 -4.42 -6.89
C SER A 55 -5.86 -3.76 -7.94
N ILE A 56 -5.81 -2.43 -7.91
CA ILE A 56 -4.89 -1.63 -8.70
C ILE A 56 -4.21 -0.64 -7.78
N HIS A 57 -2.89 -0.57 -7.82
CA HIS A 57 -2.12 0.41 -7.07
C HIS A 57 -2.09 1.75 -7.83
N ASN A 58 -2.50 2.82 -7.17
CA ASN A 58 -2.45 4.16 -7.75
C ASN A 58 -0.99 4.65 -7.86
N TYR A 59 -0.53 5.31 -8.93
CA TYR A 59 -1.21 5.73 -10.16
C TYR A 59 -1.04 4.74 -11.30
N PHE A 60 -2.14 4.20 -11.84
CA PHE A 60 -2.06 3.19 -12.89
C PHE A 60 -2.91 3.54 -14.13
N PRO A 61 -2.35 3.38 -15.35
CA PRO A 61 -0.93 3.16 -15.64
C PRO A 61 -0.10 4.41 -15.28
N PHE A 62 1.21 4.23 -15.12
CA PHE A 62 2.09 5.37 -14.92
C PHE A 62 1.96 6.36 -16.11
N PRO A 63 1.71 7.65 -15.84
CA PRO A 63 1.44 8.64 -16.89
C PRO A 63 2.67 8.90 -17.78
N LEU A 64 2.53 8.65 -19.09
CA LEU A 64 3.60 8.81 -20.09
C LEU A 64 4.20 10.23 -20.13
N GLU A 65 3.40 11.26 -19.86
CA GLU A 65 3.85 12.66 -19.76
C GLU A 65 4.93 12.87 -18.68
N TYR A 66 4.98 11.98 -17.69
CA TYR A 66 5.96 11.97 -16.61
C TYR A 66 6.98 10.82 -16.72
N SER A 67 7.12 10.19 -17.89
CA SER A 67 8.07 9.10 -18.15
C SER A 67 9.55 9.46 -17.91
N HIS A 68 9.88 10.75 -17.86
CA HIS A 68 11.20 11.26 -17.48
C HIS A 68 11.46 11.23 -15.97
N LEU A 69 10.43 11.00 -15.16
CA LEU A 69 10.50 10.84 -13.71
C LEU A 69 10.56 9.35 -13.34
N LYS A 70 11.11 9.06 -12.17
CA LYS A 70 11.07 7.71 -11.62
C LYS A 70 9.61 7.34 -11.28
N PRO A 71 9.10 6.17 -11.71
CA PRO A 71 7.79 5.70 -11.28
C PRO A 71 7.67 5.62 -9.77
N SER A 72 6.56 6.14 -9.25
CA SER A 72 6.29 6.21 -7.81
C SER A 72 4.78 6.23 -7.57
N GLY A 73 4.33 5.51 -6.53
CA GLY A 73 2.97 5.63 -5.99
C GLY A 73 2.69 7.02 -5.41
N ASP A 74 3.76 7.77 -5.12
CA ASP A 74 3.75 9.14 -4.60
C ASP A 74 4.23 10.15 -5.65
N LEU A 75 3.92 9.93 -6.94
CA LEU A 75 4.29 10.86 -8.02
C LEU A 75 3.79 12.29 -7.77
N PHE A 76 2.54 12.39 -7.30
CA PHE A 76 1.92 13.61 -6.79
C PHE A 76 1.14 13.25 -5.52
N LEU A 77 1.02 14.19 -4.59
CA LEU A 77 0.46 13.89 -3.27
C LEU A 77 -0.98 14.38 -3.13
N LEU A 78 -1.88 13.52 -2.66
CA LEU A 78 -3.23 13.92 -2.27
C LEU A 78 -3.21 14.85 -1.04
N SER A 79 -2.15 14.78 -0.23
CA SER A 79 -1.87 15.65 0.90
C SER A 79 -1.19 16.98 0.54
N SER A 80 -0.78 17.20 -0.72
CA SER A 80 0.00 18.40 -1.08
C SER A 80 -0.76 19.68 -0.76
N LEU A 81 -0.07 20.66 -0.18
CA LEU A 81 -0.62 22.00 0.04
C LEU A 81 -0.68 22.82 -1.25
N ASP A 82 0.14 22.47 -2.26
CA ASP A 82 0.06 23.06 -3.60
C ASP A 82 -1.22 22.59 -4.31
N PRO A 83 -2.18 23.51 -4.60
CA PRO A 83 -3.40 23.16 -5.31
C PRO A 83 -3.16 22.55 -6.69
N GLU A 84 -2.12 22.94 -7.42
CA GLU A 84 -1.87 22.41 -8.76
C GLU A 84 -1.38 20.95 -8.70
N GLU A 85 -0.45 20.66 -7.79
CA GLU A 85 0.00 19.30 -7.52
C GLU A 85 -1.16 18.40 -7.11
N ARG A 86 -1.94 18.85 -6.12
CA ARG A 86 -3.08 18.09 -5.60
C ARG A 86 -4.12 17.81 -6.68
N GLN A 87 -4.37 18.73 -7.61
CA GLN A 87 -5.27 18.48 -8.73
C GLN A 87 -4.71 17.47 -9.74
N LYS A 88 -3.39 17.41 -9.95
CA LYS A 88 -2.76 16.35 -10.74
C LYS A 88 -2.94 14.99 -10.08
N ALA A 89 -2.71 14.91 -8.76
CA ALA A 89 -2.96 13.70 -7.97
C ALA A 89 -4.40 13.21 -8.15
N ILE A 90 -5.39 14.09 -7.90
CA ILE A 90 -6.80 13.75 -8.08
C ILE A 90 -7.10 13.28 -9.51
N LYS A 91 -6.64 14.00 -10.53
CA LYS A 91 -6.89 13.67 -11.95
C LYS A 91 -6.37 12.27 -12.31
N LEU A 92 -5.15 11.94 -11.89
CA LEU A 92 -4.55 10.64 -12.15
C LEU A 92 -5.24 9.52 -11.35
N SER A 93 -5.62 9.77 -10.10
CA SER A 93 -6.39 8.81 -9.31
C SER A 93 -7.75 8.51 -9.93
N LEU A 94 -8.45 9.52 -10.46
CA LEU A 94 -9.72 9.33 -11.17
C LEU A 94 -9.53 8.45 -12.43
N LYS A 95 -8.39 8.57 -13.13
CA LYS A 95 -8.05 7.66 -14.25
C LYS A 95 -7.87 6.22 -13.75
N THR A 96 -7.16 6.01 -12.64
CA THR A 96 -7.00 4.69 -12.02
C THR A 96 -8.37 4.07 -11.66
N ILE A 97 -9.27 4.85 -11.05
CA ILE A 97 -10.64 4.39 -10.70
C ILE A 97 -11.45 4.02 -11.96
N GLN A 98 -11.33 4.80 -13.03
CA GLN A 98 -11.96 4.48 -14.32
C GLN A 98 -11.46 3.14 -14.88
N ILE A 99 -10.16 2.89 -14.82
CA ILE A 99 -9.58 1.63 -15.28
C ILE A 99 -10.00 0.46 -14.40
N ALA A 100 -10.03 0.64 -13.08
CA ALA A 100 -10.53 -0.38 -12.17
C ALA A 100 -11.96 -0.80 -12.52
N HIS A 101 -12.83 0.17 -12.80
CA HIS A 101 -14.19 -0.09 -13.26
C HIS A 101 -14.23 -0.88 -14.58
N GLU A 102 -13.44 -0.49 -15.58
CA GLU A 102 -13.37 -1.16 -16.89
C GLU A 102 -12.87 -2.61 -16.80
N LEU A 103 -11.97 -2.87 -15.86
CA LEU A 103 -11.44 -4.22 -15.59
C LEU A 103 -12.34 -5.06 -14.69
N GLU A 104 -13.46 -4.51 -14.20
CA GLU A 104 -14.32 -5.11 -13.18
C GLU A 104 -13.53 -5.42 -11.89
N CYS A 105 -12.50 -4.61 -11.62
CA CYS A 105 -11.69 -4.64 -10.40
C CYS A 105 -12.43 -3.93 -9.26
N SER A 106 -12.48 -4.59 -8.10
CA SER A 106 -13.24 -4.10 -6.96
C SER A 106 -12.51 -3.05 -6.12
N ALA A 107 -11.18 -2.94 -6.22
CA ALA A 107 -10.39 -2.08 -5.33
C ALA A 107 -9.29 -1.26 -6.05
N VAL A 108 -9.01 -0.08 -5.50
CA VAL A 108 -7.83 0.75 -5.80
C VAL A 108 -7.12 1.07 -4.50
N VAL A 109 -5.81 0.85 -4.43
CA VAL A 109 -4.96 1.17 -3.27
C VAL A 109 -4.39 2.58 -3.43
N LEU A 110 -4.45 3.38 -2.35
CA LEU A 110 -4.04 4.77 -2.33
C LEU A 110 -2.94 5.02 -1.29
N HIS A 111 -1.85 5.62 -1.76
CA HIS A 111 -0.98 6.43 -0.90
C HIS A 111 -1.59 7.84 -0.79
N LEU A 112 -1.79 8.33 0.44
CA LEU A 112 -2.36 9.66 0.64
C LEU A 112 -1.31 10.77 0.65
N GLY A 113 -0.04 10.41 0.83
CA GLY A 113 1.12 11.27 0.69
C GLY A 113 1.89 11.46 2.01
N LYS A 114 2.33 12.69 2.27
CA LYS A 114 3.16 13.02 3.43
C LYS A 114 2.95 14.44 3.95
N ILE A 115 3.48 14.67 5.14
CA ILE A 115 3.63 15.97 5.80
C ILE A 115 5.04 16.52 5.50
N GLU A 116 5.17 17.84 5.42
CA GLU A 116 6.45 18.54 5.24
C GLU A 116 7.31 18.57 6.53
N ILE A 117 7.76 17.38 6.92
CA ILE A 117 8.83 17.14 7.89
C ILE A 117 9.78 16.08 7.31
N PRO A 118 11.08 16.07 7.71
CA PRO A 118 11.97 14.99 7.35
C PRO A 118 11.43 13.63 7.83
N SER A 119 11.77 12.54 7.13
CA SER A 119 11.36 11.20 7.54
C SER A 119 12.11 10.69 8.76
N PHE A 120 13.31 11.24 9.00
CA PHE A 120 14.28 10.77 10.01
C PHE A 120 14.60 9.27 9.92
N TYR A 121 14.45 8.70 8.72
CA TYR A 121 14.58 7.25 8.51
C TYR A 121 15.96 6.73 8.91
N GLN A 122 17.02 7.47 8.60
CA GLN A 122 18.38 7.07 8.94
C GLN A 122 18.58 7.02 10.45
N GLU A 123 18.07 8.01 11.17
CA GLU A 123 18.13 8.06 12.63
C GLU A 123 17.33 6.92 13.27
N PHE A 124 16.15 6.59 12.75
CA PHE A 124 15.40 5.41 13.19
C PHE A 124 16.21 4.11 12.99
N CYS A 125 16.85 3.95 11.83
CA CYS A 125 17.72 2.81 11.55
C CYS A 125 18.91 2.76 12.52
N GLU A 126 19.59 3.88 12.75
CA GLU A 126 20.73 3.96 13.69
C GLU A 126 20.32 3.59 15.12
N PHE A 127 19.16 4.06 15.59
CA PHE A 127 18.66 3.67 16.92
C PHE A 127 18.35 2.18 17.00
N LEU A 128 17.80 1.58 15.93
CA LEU A 128 17.52 0.15 15.89
C LEU A 128 18.82 -0.67 15.85
N ASP A 129 19.74 -0.33 14.95
CA ASP A 129 21.01 -1.03 14.72
C ASP A 129 21.92 -0.99 15.96
N ASN A 130 21.90 0.12 16.70
CA ASN A 130 22.63 0.26 17.97
C ASN A 130 21.88 -0.30 19.20
N GLN A 131 20.71 -0.93 19.01
CA GLN A 131 19.86 -1.46 20.09
C GLN A 131 19.43 -0.38 21.11
N GLN A 132 19.26 0.86 20.65
CA GLN A 132 18.92 2.03 21.45
C GLN A 132 17.44 2.44 21.36
N ILE A 133 16.58 1.63 20.73
CA ILE A 133 15.14 1.92 20.57
C ILE A 133 14.38 2.03 21.91
N ASN A 134 14.91 1.47 22.99
CA ASN A 134 14.36 1.57 24.34
C ASN A 134 15.13 2.57 25.23
N SER A 135 16.02 3.38 24.66
CA SER A 135 16.82 4.34 25.41
C SER A 135 16.02 5.63 25.70
N PRO A 136 16.32 6.34 26.82
CA PRO A 136 15.74 7.66 27.08
C PRO A 136 16.01 8.68 25.96
N LYS A 137 17.14 8.54 25.26
CA LYS A 137 17.48 9.38 24.09
C LYS A 137 16.49 9.16 22.95
N PHE A 138 16.14 7.90 22.66
CA PHE A 138 15.16 7.57 21.64
C PHE A 138 13.76 8.07 22.03
N GLU A 139 13.36 7.92 23.29
CA GLU A 139 12.05 8.40 23.76
C GLU A 139 11.91 9.91 23.60
N GLN A 140 12.95 10.68 23.94
CA GLN A 140 12.97 12.13 23.74
C GLN A 140 12.94 12.50 22.25
N PHE A 141 13.65 11.75 21.41
CA PHE A 141 13.64 11.92 19.95
C PHE A 141 12.23 11.71 19.39
N LEU A 142 11.59 10.58 19.68
CA LEU A 142 10.24 10.26 19.20
C LEU A 142 9.20 11.26 19.73
N LEU A 143 9.30 11.69 20.99
CA LEU A 143 8.42 12.70 21.57
C LEU A 143 8.51 14.04 20.80
N ASN A 144 9.72 14.48 20.46
CA ASN A 144 9.93 15.71 19.71
C ASN A 144 9.35 15.62 18.30
N LEU A 145 9.58 14.49 17.62
CA LEU A 145 9.02 14.24 16.29
C LEU A 145 7.48 14.24 16.29
N ARG A 146 6.85 13.57 17.27
CA ARG A 146 5.39 13.58 17.43
C ARG A 146 4.84 14.98 17.66
N LYS A 147 5.50 15.81 18.48
CA LYS A 147 5.11 17.21 18.69
C LYS A 147 5.21 18.04 17.41
N GLU A 148 6.31 17.90 16.67
CA GLU A 148 6.49 18.60 15.39
C GLU A 148 5.42 18.18 14.38
N ARG A 149 5.21 16.88 14.18
CA ARG A 149 4.18 16.34 13.28
C ARG A 149 2.79 16.85 13.65
N ALA A 150 2.41 16.77 14.92
CA ALA A 150 1.11 17.22 15.41
C ALA A 150 0.85 18.71 15.12
N SER A 151 1.88 19.56 15.21
CA SER A 151 1.76 21.00 14.90
C SER A 151 1.51 21.33 13.43
N LYS A 152 1.85 20.41 12.50
CA LYS A 152 1.81 20.62 11.06
C LYS A 152 0.71 19.81 10.36
N ARG A 153 0.35 18.64 10.90
CA ARG A 153 -0.48 17.64 10.22
C ARG A 153 -1.82 18.13 9.72
N GLN A 154 -2.48 19.05 10.44
CA GLN A 154 -3.88 19.41 10.16
C GLN A 154 -4.09 19.89 8.73
N LYS A 155 -3.22 20.76 8.21
CA LYS A 155 -3.36 21.30 6.84
C LYS A 155 -3.23 20.20 5.77
N PHE A 156 -2.39 19.19 6.02
CA PHE A 156 -2.20 18.06 5.11
C PHE A 156 -3.38 17.09 5.20
N LEU A 157 -3.92 16.86 6.39
CA LEU A 157 -5.13 16.07 6.57
C LEU A 157 -6.33 16.74 5.88
N ASP A 158 -6.51 18.05 6.02
CA ASP A 158 -7.57 18.80 5.34
C ASP A 158 -7.44 18.68 3.80
N ALA A 159 -6.21 18.71 3.28
CA ALA A 159 -5.93 18.48 1.85
C ALA A 159 -6.27 17.04 1.42
N VAL A 160 -5.96 16.05 2.25
CA VAL A 160 -6.34 14.65 2.02
C VAL A 160 -7.85 14.49 1.98
N LEU A 161 -8.59 15.03 2.96
CA LEU A 161 -10.05 14.95 3.02
C LEU A 161 -10.69 15.60 1.79
N PHE A 162 -10.21 16.78 1.39
CA PHE A 162 -10.64 17.44 0.16
C PHE A 162 -10.44 16.58 -1.09
N SER A 163 -9.29 15.90 -1.18
CA SER A 163 -8.98 15.04 -2.32
C SER A 163 -9.84 13.77 -2.31
N LEU A 164 -9.96 13.13 -1.14
CA LEU A 164 -10.75 11.91 -0.97
C LEU A 164 -12.23 12.12 -1.24
N GLU A 165 -12.81 13.27 -0.91
CA GLU A 165 -14.21 13.58 -1.24
C GLU A 165 -14.49 13.43 -2.74
N LYS A 166 -13.61 13.99 -3.58
CA LYS A 166 -13.76 13.89 -5.04
C LYS A 166 -13.57 12.46 -5.54
N LEU A 167 -12.61 11.74 -4.96
CA LEU A 167 -12.35 10.35 -5.34
C LEU A 167 -13.51 9.44 -4.89
N ASN A 168 -14.05 9.65 -3.69
CA ASN A 168 -15.18 8.90 -3.14
C ASN A 168 -16.43 9.05 -4.02
N GLN A 169 -16.77 10.28 -4.44
CA GLN A 169 -17.90 10.52 -5.35
C GLN A 169 -17.77 9.74 -6.66
N GLU A 170 -16.57 9.62 -7.20
CA GLU A 170 -16.36 8.88 -8.44
C GLU A 170 -16.34 7.37 -8.23
N ALA A 171 -15.74 6.93 -7.13
CA ALA A 171 -15.71 5.54 -6.68
C ALA A 171 -17.13 5.00 -6.44
N GLU A 172 -18.03 5.79 -5.86
CA GLU A 172 -19.45 5.45 -5.68
C GLU A 172 -20.15 5.21 -7.01
N LYS A 173 -20.04 6.14 -7.96
CA LYS A 173 -20.65 6.01 -9.31
C LYS A 173 -20.16 4.75 -10.03
N LYS A 174 -18.89 4.42 -9.87
CA LYS A 174 -18.22 3.29 -10.54
C LYS A 174 -18.27 1.99 -9.75
N SER A 175 -18.78 2.02 -8.51
CA SER A 175 -18.79 0.89 -7.59
C SER A 175 -17.39 0.29 -7.32
N VAL A 176 -16.37 1.14 -7.27
CA VAL A 176 -14.98 0.75 -6.92
C VAL A 176 -14.71 1.13 -5.48
N ALA A 177 -14.07 0.26 -4.69
CA ALA A 177 -13.64 0.57 -3.34
C ALA A 177 -12.22 1.18 -3.34
N LEU A 178 -11.96 2.14 -2.46
CA LEU A 178 -10.66 2.80 -2.30
C LEU A 178 -10.06 2.41 -0.96
N GLY A 179 -8.91 1.74 -0.98
CA GLY A 179 -8.16 1.36 0.21
C GLY A 179 -7.10 2.42 0.55
N ILE A 180 -7.20 3.05 1.72
CA ILE A 180 -6.14 3.91 2.24
C ILE A 180 -5.12 3.07 2.99
N GLU A 181 -3.87 3.14 2.58
CA GLU A 181 -2.84 2.26 3.10
C GLU A 181 -2.10 2.86 4.31
N ASN A 182 -1.79 2.04 5.33
CA ASN A 182 -0.81 2.46 6.34
C ASN A 182 0.60 2.55 5.74
N ARG A 183 1.31 3.59 6.14
CA ARG A 183 2.53 4.01 5.46
C ARG A 183 3.80 3.51 6.15
N TYR A 184 4.94 3.65 5.50
CA TYR A 184 6.21 3.11 6.00
C TYR A 184 6.96 4.14 6.87
N TYR A 185 7.07 5.38 6.39
CA TYR A 185 7.82 6.44 7.02
C TYR A 185 6.96 7.26 8.00
N PHE A 186 7.61 7.77 9.05
CA PHE A 186 6.97 8.59 10.09
C PHE A 186 6.26 9.85 9.57
N ASN A 187 6.80 10.46 8.52
CA ASN A 187 6.28 11.70 7.96
C ASN A 187 5.14 11.48 6.96
N GLU A 188 4.79 10.24 6.64
CA GLU A 188 3.69 9.92 5.74
C GLU A 188 2.32 10.07 6.42
N ILE A 189 1.28 10.20 5.60
CA ILE A 189 -0.13 10.28 6.01
C ILE A 189 -0.87 9.17 5.25
N PRO A 190 -1.74 8.37 5.90
CA PRO A 190 -2.23 8.55 7.26
C PRO A 190 -1.42 7.82 8.35
N ASP A 191 -1.37 8.43 9.54
CA ASP A 191 -1.04 7.77 10.80
C ASP A 191 -2.28 7.10 11.43
N PHE A 192 -2.12 6.49 12.60
CA PHE A 192 -3.20 5.84 13.32
C PHE A 192 -4.42 6.76 13.53
N GLU A 193 -4.25 7.94 14.13
CA GLU A 193 -5.38 8.84 14.40
C GLU A 193 -6.05 9.32 13.10
N GLU A 194 -5.24 9.62 12.08
CA GLU A 194 -5.70 10.10 10.78
C GLU A 194 -6.51 9.05 10.03
N ILE A 195 -6.14 7.76 10.08
CA ILE A 195 -6.97 6.66 9.54
C ILE A 195 -8.37 6.71 10.16
N GLY A 196 -8.45 6.83 11.48
CA GLY A 196 -9.73 6.89 12.19
C GLY A 196 -10.59 8.09 11.79
N ILE A 197 -9.98 9.26 11.59
CA ILE A 197 -10.69 10.47 11.13
C ILE A 197 -11.23 10.27 9.71
N ILE A 198 -10.39 9.77 8.79
CA ILE A 198 -10.76 9.56 7.39
C ILE A 198 -11.92 8.54 7.28
N LEU A 199 -11.80 7.38 7.93
CA LEU A 199 -12.83 6.34 7.89
C LEU A 199 -14.17 6.82 8.47
N LYS A 200 -14.12 7.67 9.50
CA LYS A 200 -15.32 8.27 10.09
C LYS A 200 -15.97 9.29 9.14
N GLU A 201 -15.18 10.16 8.53
CA GLU A 201 -15.67 11.19 7.60
C GLU A 201 -16.38 10.55 6.40
N PHE A 202 -15.80 9.49 5.84
CA PHE A 202 -16.34 8.79 4.66
C PHE A 202 -17.18 7.56 5.02
N SER A 203 -17.73 7.50 6.23
CA SER A 203 -18.57 6.39 6.67
C SER A 203 -19.80 6.24 5.76
N GLY A 204 -19.97 5.04 5.19
CA GLY A 204 -21.04 4.73 4.23
C GLY A 204 -20.65 4.96 2.76
N GLY A 205 -19.48 5.55 2.50
CA GLY A 205 -18.91 5.71 1.17
C GLY A 205 -18.11 4.49 0.71
N LYS A 206 -17.13 4.74 -0.16
CA LYS A 206 -16.23 3.76 -0.76
C LYS A 206 -14.80 3.84 -0.24
N ILE A 207 -14.55 4.57 0.85
CA ILE A 207 -13.23 4.64 1.49
C ILE A 207 -13.12 3.58 2.59
N PHE A 208 -12.07 2.78 2.52
CA PHE A 208 -11.80 1.67 3.43
C PHE A 208 -10.33 1.65 3.83
N TYR A 209 -10.01 0.85 4.85
CA TYR A 209 -8.64 0.62 5.26
C TYR A 209 -7.97 -0.45 4.41
N TRP A 210 -6.72 -0.21 4.01
CA TRP A 210 -5.84 -1.20 3.39
C TRP A 210 -4.62 -1.39 4.30
N HIS A 211 -4.31 -2.64 4.65
CA HIS A 211 -3.25 -2.92 5.62
C HIS A 211 -2.00 -3.46 4.93
N ASP A 212 -0.92 -2.68 4.93
CA ASP A 212 0.40 -3.18 4.57
C ASP A 212 1.08 -3.77 5.82
N VAL A 213 1.33 -5.09 5.75
CA VAL A 213 1.87 -5.86 6.86
C VAL A 213 3.34 -5.52 7.14
N GLY A 214 4.16 -5.33 6.12
CA GLY A 214 5.58 -5.04 6.32
C GLY A 214 5.82 -3.63 6.82
N HIS A 215 5.07 -2.64 6.31
CA HIS A 215 5.08 -1.27 6.83
C HIS A 215 4.73 -1.25 8.32
N ALA A 216 3.65 -1.93 8.71
CA ALA A 216 3.22 -1.98 10.10
C ALA A 216 4.26 -2.67 11.01
N GLN A 217 4.88 -3.76 10.54
CA GLN A 217 5.94 -4.46 11.27
C GLN A 217 7.19 -3.57 11.48
N VAL A 218 7.61 -2.82 10.45
CA VAL A 218 8.74 -1.90 10.55
C VAL A 218 8.42 -0.72 11.47
N GLN A 219 7.22 -0.14 11.38
CA GLN A 219 6.79 0.92 12.29
C GLN A 219 6.78 0.46 13.75
N GLU A 220 6.35 -0.77 14.03
CA GLU A 220 6.35 -1.34 15.37
C GLU A 220 7.78 -1.47 15.92
N LYS A 221 8.72 -1.93 15.08
CA LYS A 221 10.14 -1.97 15.44
C LYS A 221 10.73 -0.59 15.74
N PHE A 222 10.26 0.43 15.04
CA PHE A 222 10.62 1.82 15.33
C PHE A 222 9.81 2.44 16.47
N ARG A 223 8.94 1.68 17.17
CA ARG A 223 8.01 2.19 18.21
C ARG A 223 7.14 3.37 17.72
N ILE A 224 6.94 3.50 16.41
CA ILE A 224 6.11 4.55 15.82
C ILE A 224 4.65 4.24 16.09
N GLN A 225 4.22 3.04 15.70
CA GLN A 225 2.86 2.53 15.83
C GLN A 225 2.90 1.02 16.12
N ASN A 226 2.05 0.55 17.03
CA ASN A 226 1.90 -0.88 17.28
C ASN A 226 1.08 -1.54 16.15
N HIS A 227 1.56 -2.69 15.67
CA HIS A 227 0.97 -3.40 14.53
C HIS A 227 -0.41 -3.97 14.90
N GLN A 228 -0.50 -4.61 16.05
CA GLN A 228 -1.73 -5.22 16.52
C GLN A 228 -2.82 -4.17 16.83
N GLU A 229 -2.45 -3.00 17.32
CA GLU A 229 -3.38 -1.89 17.57
C GLU A 229 -4.02 -1.38 16.29
N LEU A 230 -3.25 -1.21 15.19
CA LEU A 230 -3.80 -0.83 13.88
C LEU A 230 -4.88 -1.82 13.41
N LEU A 231 -4.55 -3.11 13.44
CA LEU A 231 -5.47 -4.16 13.00
C LEU A 231 -6.71 -4.24 13.88
N LYS A 232 -6.56 -4.19 15.21
CA LYS A 232 -7.69 -4.18 16.14
C LYS A 232 -8.62 -2.99 15.92
N ALA A 233 -8.07 -1.81 15.66
CA ALA A 233 -8.85 -0.59 15.48
C ALA A 233 -9.60 -0.58 14.14
N TYR A 234 -8.95 -1.02 13.06
CA TYR A 234 -9.43 -0.80 11.69
C TYR A 234 -9.85 -2.06 10.94
N CYS A 235 -9.80 -3.25 11.54
CA CYS A 235 -10.35 -4.47 10.93
C CYS A 235 -11.82 -4.37 10.50
N PRO A 236 -12.73 -3.61 11.17
CA PRO A 236 -14.11 -3.49 10.71
C PRO A 236 -14.25 -2.82 9.34
N SER A 237 -13.25 -2.02 8.95
CA SER A 237 -13.19 -1.30 7.67
C SER A 237 -12.13 -1.87 6.72
N LEU A 238 -11.57 -3.06 7.02
CA LEU A 238 -10.47 -3.63 6.25
C LEU A 238 -10.94 -4.20 4.90
N LEU A 239 -10.51 -3.56 3.82
CA LEU A 239 -10.80 -3.98 2.45
C LEU A 239 -9.81 -5.03 1.96
N GLY A 240 -8.52 -4.80 2.19
CA GLY A 240 -7.46 -5.65 1.69
C GLY A 240 -6.16 -5.51 2.46
N VAL A 241 -5.23 -6.41 2.17
CA VAL A 241 -3.92 -6.47 2.79
C VAL A 241 -2.82 -6.70 1.75
N HIS A 242 -1.70 -6.01 1.92
CA HIS A 242 -0.42 -6.38 1.30
C HIS A 242 0.33 -7.33 2.24
N LEU A 243 0.66 -8.50 1.71
CA LEU A 243 1.35 -9.58 2.39
C LEU A 243 2.78 -9.64 1.87
N HIS A 244 3.69 -9.21 2.72
CA HIS A 244 5.11 -9.44 2.58
C HIS A 244 5.74 -9.52 3.96
N ASP A 245 6.86 -10.21 4.02
CA ASP A 245 7.63 -10.33 5.25
C ASP A 245 8.61 -9.17 5.39
N SER A 246 9.07 -8.95 6.61
CA SER A 246 10.09 -7.95 6.90
C SER A 246 11.07 -8.42 7.97
N GLN A 247 12.31 -7.96 7.86
CA GLN A 247 13.37 -8.22 8.83
C GLN A 247 14.06 -6.90 9.17
N GLY A 248 13.88 -6.44 10.40
CA GLY A 248 14.39 -5.13 10.83
C GLY A 248 13.63 -4.01 10.13
N TYR A 249 14.30 -3.27 9.26
CA TYR A 249 13.72 -2.24 8.39
C TYR A 249 13.79 -2.63 6.90
N ARG A 250 13.92 -3.93 6.59
CA ARG A 250 13.90 -4.45 5.23
C ARG A 250 12.60 -5.20 5.00
N ASP A 251 11.67 -4.57 4.31
CA ASP A 251 10.35 -5.11 3.96
C ASP A 251 10.32 -5.70 2.54
N HIS A 252 9.12 -6.05 2.05
CA HIS A 252 8.85 -6.64 0.74
C HIS A 252 9.57 -7.99 0.50
N GLN A 253 9.85 -8.75 1.56
CA GLN A 253 10.41 -10.09 1.46
C GLN A 253 9.30 -11.13 1.25
N SER A 254 9.66 -12.29 0.71
CA SER A 254 8.68 -13.38 0.62
C SER A 254 8.26 -13.84 2.03
N PRO A 255 6.97 -14.11 2.28
CA PRO A 255 6.49 -14.69 3.54
C PRO A 255 7.37 -15.87 4.01
N GLY A 256 7.79 -15.85 5.27
CA GLY A 256 8.67 -16.86 5.87
C GLY A 256 10.15 -16.51 5.94
N LYS A 257 10.55 -15.36 5.41
CA LYS A 257 11.97 -14.92 5.37
C LYS A 257 12.30 -13.83 6.37
N GLY A 258 11.31 -13.32 7.09
CA GLY A 258 11.46 -12.31 8.10
C GLY A 258 10.84 -12.75 9.42
N GLU A 259 10.24 -11.80 10.11
CA GLU A 259 9.77 -11.95 11.48
C GLU A 259 8.27 -11.65 11.66
N VAL A 260 7.55 -11.41 10.57
CA VAL A 260 6.10 -11.18 10.62
C VAL A 260 5.38 -12.43 11.11
N ASP A 261 4.57 -12.29 12.16
CA ASP A 261 3.68 -13.35 12.63
C ASP A 261 2.36 -13.38 11.84
N PHE A 262 2.37 -14.07 10.69
CA PHE A 262 1.18 -14.25 9.86
C PHE A 262 0.04 -14.99 10.59
N ASN A 263 0.29 -15.82 11.61
CA ASN A 263 -0.82 -16.40 12.39
C ASN A 263 -1.61 -15.32 13.13
N GLN A 264 -0.91 -14.31 13.66
CA GLN A 264 -1.55 -13.18 14.32
C GLN A 264 -2.36 -12.34 13.34
N ILE A 265 -1.81 -12.05 12.15
CA ILE A 265 -2.48 -11.23 11.13
C ILE A 265 -3.77 -11.90 10.65
N LYS A 266 -3.73 -13.22 10.38
CA LYS A 266 -4.88 -13.99 9.92
C LYS A 266 -6.13 -13.80 10.78
N ASN A 267 -5.98 -13.65 12.09
CA ASN A 267 -7.11 -13.51 13.02
C ASN A 267 -7.96 -12.25 12.80
N TYR A 268 -7.46 -11.27 12.04
CA TYR A 268 -8.19 -10.05 11.69
C TYR A 268 -8.78 -10.08 10.28
N LEU A 269 -8.44 -11.09 9.47
CA LEU A 269 -8.86 -11.15 8.07
C LEU A 269 -10.17 -11.93 7.95
N SER A 270 -11.07 -11.42 7.11
CA SER A 270 -12.25 -12.16 6.71
C SER A 270 -11.99 -12.93 5.40
N GLU A 271 -12.91 -13.81 5.03
CA GLU A 271 -12.90 -14.46 3.71
C GLU A 271 -12.97 -13.44 2.57
N LYS A 272 -13.65 -12.30 2.80
CA LYS A 272 -13.83 -11.22 1.82
C LYS A 272 -12.62 -10.29 1.70
N THR A 273 -11.71 -10.30 2.67
CA THR A 273 -10.54 -9.43 2.66
C THR A 273 -9.64 -9.81 1.48
N ILE A 274 -9.33 -8.84 0.62
CA ILE A 274 -8.42 -9.02 -0.51
C ILE A 274 -7.01 -9.25 0.05
N LYS A 275 -6.29 -10.27 -0.44
CA LYS A 275 -4.97 -10.66 0.06
C LYS A 275 -4.00 -10.66 -1.10
N ILE A 276 -3.12 -9.68 -1.19
CA ILE A 276 -2.16 -9.54 -2.28
C ILE A 276 -0.76 -9.74 -1.73
N LEU A 277 0.01 -10.63 -2.34
CA LEU A 277 1.45 -10.71 -2.09
C LEU A 277 2.14 -9.57 -2.85
N GLU A 278 2.78 -8.66 -2.13
CA GLU A 278 3.52 -7.53 -2.72
C GLU A 278 5.01 -7.70 -2.43
N ILE A 279 5.70 -8.42 -3.32
CA ILE A 279 7.05 -8.91 -3.08
C ILE A 279 8.04 -8.21 -4.00
N HIS A 280 9.17 -7.78 -3.44
CA HIS A 280 10.20 -7.08 -4.19
C HIS A 280 10.75 -7.96 -5.33
N PRO A 281 11.08 -7.39 -6.52
CA PRO A 281 11.71 -8.11 -7.63
C PRO A 281 13.02 -8.84 -7.32
N ARG A 282 13.59 -8.73 -6.12
CA ARG A 282 14.84 -9.41 -5.74
C ARG A 282 14.60 -10.87 -5.34
N GLU A 283 13.38 -11.19 -4.90
CA GLU A 283 13.01 -12.52 -4.46
C GLU A 283 12.95 -13.50 -5.63
N SER A 284 13.45 -14.71 -5.42
CA SER A 284 13.43 -15.75 -6.45
C SER A 284 12.02 -16.32 -6.64
N LEU A 285 11.77 -16.96 -7.79
CA LEU A 285 10.51 -17.68 -8.01
C LEU A 285 10.28 -18.76 -6.94
N SER A 286 11.35 -19.46 -6.51
CA SER A 286 11.28 -20.45 -5.43
C SER A 286 10.91 -19.84 -4.07
N ASP A 287 11.42 -18.64 -3.76
CA ASP A 287 11.06 -17.95 -2.52
C ASP A 287 9.57 -17.60 -2.51
N ILE A 288 9.03 -17.12 -3.63
CA ILE A 288 7.62 -16.78 -3.76
C ILE A 288 6.74 -18.02 -3.67
N GLN A 289 7.12 -19.12 -4.33
CA GLN A 289 6.41 -20.38 -4.23
C GLN A 289 6.36 -20.90 -2.79
N ALA A 290 7.48 -20.82 -2.07
CA ALA A 290 7.55 -21.19 -0.66
C ALA A 290 6.65 -20.28 0.20
N GLY A 291 6.70 -18.96 0.00
CA GLY A 291 5.86 -18.01 0.74
C GLY A 291 4.36 -18.20 0.48
N ILE A 292 3.96 -18.46 -0.77
CA ILE A 292 2.57 -18.80 -1.12
C ILE A 292 2.14 -20.09 -0.42
N HIS A 293 2.99 -21.13 -0.44
CA HIS A 293 2.70 -22.40 0.22
C HIS A 293 2.49 -22.21 1.72
N GLN A 294 3.40 -21.48 2.37
CA GLN A 294 3.30 -21.18 3.79
C GLN A 294 1.99 -20.44 4.13
N LEU A 295 1.63 -19.38 3.39
CA LEU A 295 0.38 -18.68 3.62
C LEU A 295 -0.85 -19.59 3.43
N ARG A 296 -0.83 -20.49 2.44
CA ARG A 296 -1.90 -21.47 2.22
C ARG A 296 -2.01 -22.47 3.37
N ASP A 297 -0.90 -22.98 3.89
CA ASP A 297 -0.87 -23.87 5.05
C ASP A 297 -1.43 -23.20 6.30
N LEU A 298 -1.17 -21.89 6.44
CA LEU A 298 -1.77 -21.07 7.49
C LEU A 298 -3.24 -20.76 7.23
N GLY A 299 -3.79 -21.04 6.04
CA GLY A 299 -5.20 -20.90 5.67
C GLY A 299 -5.61 -19.50 5.18
N TYR A 300 -4.76 -18.83 4.40
CA TYR A 300 -5.04 -17.56 3.73
C TYR A 300 -5.83 -17.69 2.40
#